data_AF-A0A9E4RCB6-F1
#
_entry.id   AF-A0A9E4RCB6-F1
#
_cell.length_a   1.000
_cell.length_b   1.000
_cell.length_c   1.000
_cell.angle_alpha   90.00
_cell.angle_beta   90.00
_cell.angle_gamma   90.00
#
_symmetry.space_group_name_H-M   'P 1'
#
loop_
_entity.id
_entity.type
_entity.pdbx_description
1 polymer ?
#
loop_
_entity_poly.entity_id
_entity_poly.type
_entity_poly.pdbx_seq_one_letter_code
_entity_poly.pdbx_strand_id
1 'polypeptide(L)'
;MSSPPIVLTTDFGTSDPYAGVMKGVILGLNPDATIVDLTHQIQPQNILQGAFVLGASHRYFPQGAIHVVVVDPGVGTGRRAILVDTPTARFLAPDNGLLSYVLREYLDDPPGEPGRVRLPASVTAHQLTEPMYWLDPVSPTFHGRDIFAPVAAHLSLGVAASGLGPAIDDL
;
A
#
# COMPACT_ATOMS: atom_id res chain seq x y z
N MET A 1 9.50 17.09 12.83
CA MET A 1 9.84 15.68 12.53
C MET A 1 9.88 15.56 11.01
N SER A 2 10.82 14.82 10.43
CA SER A 2 10.85 14.63 8.98
C SER A 2 9.63 13.80 8.53
N SER A 3 9.03 14.14 7.40
CA SER A 3 7.97 13.32 6.80
C SER A 3 8.47 11.89 6.55
N PRO A 4 7.65 10.86 6.80
CA PRO A 4 8.04 9.48 6.54
C PRO A 4 8.27 9.28 5.03
N PRO A 5 9.26 8.46 4.62
CA PRO A 5 9.48 8.17 3.21
C PRO A 5 8.32 7.34 2.64
N ILE A 6 8.01 7.57 1.37
CA ILE A 6 7.03 6.79 0.60
C ILE A 6 7.80 5.79 -0.26
N VAL A 7 7.56 4.50 -0.03
CA VAL A 7 8.28 3.40 -0.68
C VAL A 7 7.38 2.73 -1.71
N LEU A 8 7.79 2.66 -2.97
CA LEU A 8 6.98 2.10 -4.05
C LEU A 8 7.43 0.67 -4.41
N THR A 9 6.47 -0.25 -4.47
CA THR A 9 6.68 -1.63 -4.96
C THR A 9 5.60 -1.98 -5.98
N THR A 10 5.95 -2.27 -7.23
CA THR A 10 4.95 -2.59 -8.27
C THR A 10 5.42 -3.65 -9.27
N ASP A 11 4.51 -4.10 -10.14
CA ASP A 11 4.77 -4.99 -11.28
C ASP A 11 4.74 -4.26 -12.64
N PHE A 12 4.88 -2.92 -12.64
CA PHE A 12 4.73 -2.09 -13.83
C PHE A 12 5.95 -2.08 -14.76
N GLY A 13 7.08 -2.61 -14.32
CA GLY A 13 8.37 -2.38 -14.94
C GLY A 13 8.83 -0.93 -14.82
N THR A 14 9.96 -0.65 -15.46
CA THR A 14 10.56 0.69 -15.53
C THR A 14 10.56 1.29 -16.94
N SER A 15 10.02 0.55 -17.92
CA SER A 15 9.91 0.98 -19.31
C SER A 15 8.64 1.81 -19.55
N ASP A 16 7.58 1.53 -18.79
CA ASP A 16 6.29 2.21 -18.88
C ASP A 16 6.19 3.39 -17.90
N PRO A 17 5.32 4.38 -18.16
CA PRO A 17 5.26 5.60 -17.36
C PRO A 17 4.61 5.45 -15.99
N TYR A 18 3.98 4.30 -15.70
CA TYR A 18 3.07 4.14 -14.56
C TYR A 18 3.70 4.54 -13.21
N ALA A 19 4.89 4.02 -12.91
CA ALA A 19 5.61 4.37 -11.68
C ALA A 19 5.96 5.87 -11.63
N GLY A 20 6.42 6.44 -12.75
CA GLY A 20 6.75 7.86 -12.84
C GLY A 20 5.53 8.76 -12.59
N VAL A 21 4.37 8.41 -13.13
CA VAL A 21 3.12 9.17 -12.94
C VAL A 21 2.66 9.10 -11.48
N MET A 22 2.75 7.95 -10.81
CA MET A 22 2.46 7.85 -9.38
C MET A 22 3.33 8.80 -8.55
N LYS A 23 4.63 8.89 -8.86
CA LYS A 23 5.54 9.84 -8.22
C LYS A 23 5.14 11.29 -8.47
N GLY A 24 4.74 11.60 -9.71
CA GLY A 24 4.23 12.92 -10.06
C GLY A 24 3.00 13.31 -9.24
N VAL A 25 2.05 12.39 -9.04
CA VAL A 25 0.88 12.62 -8.17
C VAL A 25 1.30 12.85 -6.72
N ILE A 26 2.20 12.02 -6.19
CA ILE A 26 2.72 12.17 -4.82
C ILE A 26 3.37 13.55 -4.65
N LEU A 27 4.28 13.94 -5.54
CA LEU A 27 5.00 15.20 -5.48
C LEU A 27 4.11 16.42 -5.74
N GLY A 28 3.01 16.25 -6.49
CA GLY A 28 2.01 17.30 -6.68
C GLY A 28 1.25 17.65 -5.40
N LEU A 29 1.08 16.68 -4.49
CA LEU A 29 0.40 16.85 -3.20
C LEU A 29 1.37 17.15 -2.06
N ASN A 30 2.51 16.47 -2.02
CA ASN A 30 3.60 16.72 -1.08
C ASN A 30 4.94 16.90 -1.84
N PRO A 31 5.32 18.13 -2.20
CA PRO A 31 6.57 18.40 -2.92
C PRO A 31 7.85 18.01 -2.17
N ASP A 32 7.79 17.91 -0.84
CA ASP A 32 8.93 17.56 0.02
C ASP A 32 9.00 16.05 0.31
N ALA A 33 8.13 15.24 -0.30
CA ALA A 33 8.11 13.80 -0.08
C ALA A 33 9.41 13.13 -0.53
N THR A 34 10.02 12.36 0.36
CA THR A 34 11.09 11.42 -0.01
C THR A 34 10.46 10.16 -0.58
N ILE A 35 10.70 9.89 -1.87
CA ILE A 35 10.19 8.70 -2.55
C ILE A 35 11.34 7.72 -2.79
N VAL A 36 11.14 6.46 -2.42
CA VAL A 36 12.09 5.36 -2.66
C VAL A 36 11.40 4.28 -3.47
N ASP A 37 12.01 3.81 -4.56
CA ASP A 37 11.54 2.59 -5.22
C ASP A 37 12.18 1.39 -4.54
N LEU A 38 11.38 0.49 -3.98
CA LEU A 38 11.87 -0.82 -3.60
C LEU A 38 12.15 -1.63 -4.87
N THR A 39 11.14 -1.75 -5.72
CA THR A 39 11.26 -2.33 -7.07
C THR A 39 9.98 -2.12 -7.86
N HIS A 40 10.10 -2.01 -9.18
CA HIS A 40 8.96 -2.08 -10.12
C HIS A 40 9.00 -3.36 -10.96
N GLN A 41 9.85 -4.32 -10.58
CA GLN A 41 10.18 -5.52 -11.36
C GLN A 41 9.57 -6.79 -10.75
N ILE A 42 8.49 -6.66 -9.96
CA ILE A 42 7.67 -7.83 -9.67
C ILE A 42 7.12 -8.35 -11.01
N GLN A 43 7.11 -9.66 -11.21
CA GLN A 43 6.55 -10.24 -12.42
C GLN A 43 5.08 -9.83 -12.53
N PRO A 44 4.59 -9.50 -13.74
CA PRO A 44 3.22 -9.07 -13.93
C PRO A 44 2.22 -9.98 -13.22
N GLN A 45 1.38 -9.38 -12.37
CA GLN A 45 0.31 -10.01 -11.61
C GLN A 45 0.77 -11.05 -10.56
N ASN A 46 2.07 -11.16 -10.30
CA ASN A 46 2.63 -12.13 -9.35
C ASN A 46 2.52 -11.63 -7.90
N ILE A 47 1.33 -11.75 -7.32
CA ILE A 47 1.01 -11.32 -5.95
C ILE A 47 1.94 -12.00 -4.94
N LEU A 48 2.21 -13.30 -5.10
CA LEU A 48 3.06 -14.05 -4.16
C LEU A 48 4.50 -13.53 -4.16
N GLN A 49 5.08 -13.25 -5.33
CA GLN A 49 6.41 -12.64 -5.42
C GLN A 49 6.42 -11.26 -4.78
N GLY A 50 5.39 -10.44 -5.05
CA GLY A 50 5.24 -9.11 -4.43
C GLY A 50 5.20 -9.20 -2.91
N ALA A 51 4.41 -10.12 -2.36
CA ALA A 51 4.29 -10.35 -0.93
C ALA A 51 5.62 -10.79 -0.31
N PHE A 52 6.31 -11.75 -0.94
CA PHE A 52 7.62 -12.22 -0.48
C PHE A 52 8.67 -11.10 -0.48
N VAL A 53 8.80 -10.36 -1.58
CA VAL A 53 9.77 -9.26 -1.71
C VAL A 53 9.51 -8.17 -0.67
N LEU A 54 8.23 -7.78 -0.50
CA LEU A 54 7.83 -6.81 0.50
C LEU A 54 8.18 -7.28 1.91
N GLY A 55 7.73 -8.48 2.30
CA GLY A 55 7.95 -9.07 3.62
C GLY A 55 9.44 -9.23 3.96
N ALA A 56 10.28 -9.55 2.97
CA ALA A 56 11.72 -9.66 3.18
C ALA A 56 12.42 -8.30 3.41
N SER A 57 11.82 -7.19 2.96
CA SER A 57 12.51 -5.91 2.76
C SER A 57 12.02 -4.76 3.64
N HIS A 58 10.73 -4.71 3.99
CA HIS A 58 10.14 -3.50 4.60
C HIS A 58 10.80 -3.09 5.93
N ARG A 59 11.28 -4.05 6.72
CA ARG A 59 11.94 -3.82 8.02
C ARG A 59 13.25 -3.02 7.97
N TYR A 60 13.85 -2.86 6.79
CA TYR A 60 15.08 -2.08 6.62
C TYR A 60 14.82 -0.59 6.37
N PHE A 61 13.55 -0.19 6.23
CA PHE A 61 13.16 1.21 6.07
C PHE A 61 12.96 1.87 7.45
N PRO A 62 13.07 3.21 7.54
CA PRO A 62 12.81 3.93 8.77
C PRO A 62 11.43 3.63 9.34
N GLN A 63 11.31 3.62 10.67
CA GLN A 63 10.03 3.45 11.34
C GLN A 63 9.01 4.49 10.86
N GLY A 64 7.81 4.04 10.54
CA GLY A 64 6.72 4.87 10.01
C GLY A 64 6.75 5.08 8.50
N ALA A 65 7.68 4.44 7.77
CA ALA A 65 7.67 4.46 6.30
C ALA A 65 6.31 4.02 5.73
N ILE A 66 5.89 4.66 4.64
CA ILE A 66 4.62 4.41 3.95
C ILE A 66 4.93 3.58 2.71
N HIS A 67 4.64 2.28 2.75
CA HIS A 67 4.82 1.37 1.63
C HIS A 67 3.57 1.38 0.75
N VAL A 68 3.72 1.84 -0.50
CA VAL A 68 2.70 1.72 -1.53
C VAL A 68 3.03 0.51 -2.39
N VAL A 69 2.19 -0.51 -2.35
CA VAL A 69 2.45 -1.82 -2.93
C VAL A 69 1.34 -2.16 -3.90
N VAL A 70 1.62 -2.15 -5.20
CA VAL A 70 0.63 -2.29 -6.27
C VAL A 70 1.03 -3.42 -7.21
N VAL A 71 0.48 -4.60 -6.93
CA VAL A 71 0.42 -5.76 -7.83
C VAL A 71 -1.03 -6.21 -7.81
N ASP A 72 -1.81 -5.79 -8.81
CA ASP A 72 -3.27 -5.75 -8.70
C ASP A 72 -3.98 -6.25 -9.97
N PRO A 73 -3.98 -7.58 -10.23
CA PRO A 73 -4.78 -8.15 -11.33
C PRO A 73 -6.29 -7.93 -11.13
N GLY A 74 -6.73 -7.63 -9.91
CA GLY A 74 -8.12 -7.37 -9.55
C GLY A 74 -8.50 -5.89 -9.54
N VAL A 75 -7.71 -5.01 -10.15
CA VAL A 75 -8.03 -3.57 -10.23
C VAL A 75 -9.41 -3.36 -10.89
N GLY A 76 -10.18 -2.40 -10.36
CA GLY A 76 -11.54 -2.11 -10.84
C GLY A 76 -12.60 -3.17 -10.50
N THR A 77 -12.24 -4.22 -9.75
CA THR A 77 -13.18 -5.23 -9.24
C THR A 77 -13.60 -4.92 -7.79
N GLY A 78 -14.30 -5.84 -7.14
CA GLY A 78 -14.76 -5.70 -5.75
C GLY A 78 -13.70 -5.84 -4.65
N ARG A 79 -12.40 -5.99 -5.00
CA ARG A 79 -11.32 -6.06 -4.00
C ARG A 79 -11.21 -4.74 -3.23
N ARG A 80 -10.98 -4.80 -1.91
CA ARG A 80 -10.82 -3.59 -1.09
C ARG A 80 -9.51 -2.87 -1.43
N ALA A 81 -9.50 -1.55 -1.42
CA ALA A 81 -8.27 -0.77 -1.27
C ALA A 81 -8.04 -0.57 0.22
N ILE A 82 -6.86 -0.90 0.73
CA ILE A 82 -6.63 -0.94 2.17
C ILE A 82 -5.40 -0.12 2.56
N LEU A 83 -5.49 0.45 3.76
CA LEU A 83 -4.36 0.89 4.58
C LEU A 83 -4.21 -0.10 5.72
N VAL A 84 -2.99 -0.55 5.98
CA VAL A 84 -2.63 -1.36 7.15
C VAL A 84 -1.52 -0.65 7.91
N ASP A 85 -1.76 -0.36 9.18
CA ASP A 85 -0.77 0.18 10.10
C ASP A 85 -0.26 -0.95 11.00
N THR A 86 1.06 -1.06 11.08
CA THR A 86 1.77 -1.98 11.99
C THR A 86 2.62 -1.14 12.96
N PRO A 87 3.24 -1.75 13.99
CA PRO A 87 4.15 -1.03 14.88
C PRO A 87 5.36 -0.40 14.16
N THR A 88 5.73 -0.92 12.97
CA THR A 88 6.95 -0.52 12.26
C THR A 88 6.70 0.35 11.05
N ALA A 89 5.63 0.11 10.29
CA ALA A 89 5.37 0.76 9.01
C ALA A 89 3.88 0.78 8.66
N ARG A 90 3.55 1.57 7.64
CA ARG A 90 2.20 1.67 7.05
C ARG A 90 2.22 1.11 5.64
N PHE A 91 1.14 0.43 5.24
CA PHE A 91 1.06 -0.26 3.95
C PHE A 91 -0.23 0.11 3.23
N LEU A 92 -0.12 0.61 2.01
CA LEU A 92 -1.22 0.85 1.09
C LEU A 92 -1.16 -0.23 0.00
N ALA A 93 -2.23 -1.02 -0.13
CA ALA A 93 -2.25 -2.16 -1.04
C ALA A 93 -3.67 -2.53 -1.51
N PRO A 94 -3.80 -3.29 -2.60
CA PRO A 94 -5.00 -4.08 -2.86
C PRO A 94 -5.15 -5.19 -1.82
N ASP A 95 -6.38 -5.41 -1.34
CA ASP A 95 -6.72 -6.54 -0.47
C ASP A 95 -6.84 -7.84 -1.27
N ASN A 96 -5.69 -8.42 -1.62
CA ASN A 96 -5.58 -9.60 -2.48
C ASN A 96 -4.51 -10.60 -2.01
N GLY A 97 -4.01 -10.45 -0.78
CA GLY A 97 -2.92 -11.27 -0.22
C GLY A 97 -1.52 -10.67 -0.36
N LEU A 98 -1.36 -9.49 -0.98
CA LEU A 98 -0.04 -8.86 -1.16
C LEU A 98 0.67 -8.52 0.16
N LEU A 99 -0.08 -8.39 1.26
CA LEU A 99 0.46 -8.12 2.60
C LEU A 99 0.64 -9.39 3.44
N SER A 100 0.39 -10.60 2.92
CA SER A 100 0.37 -11.82 3.73
C SER A 100 1.70 -12.11 4.45
N TYR A 101 2.85 -11.84 3.83
CA TYR A 101 4.16 -12.04 4.46
C TYR A 101 4.45 -11.00 5.56
N VAL A 102 3.95 -9.77 5.41
CA VAL A 102 4.05 -8.73 6.44
C VAL A 102 3.17 -9.12 7.63
N LEU A 103 1.92 -9.51 7.38
CA LEU A 103 0.98 -9.89 8.44
C LEU A 103 1.44 -11.13 9.23
N ARG A 104 2.10 -12.07 8.56
CA ARG A 104 2.63 -13.30 9.19
C ARG A 104 3.57 -13.01 10.37
N GLU A 105 4.27 -11.88 10.38
CA GLU A 105 5.14 -11.50 11.50
C GLU A 105 4.38 -11.10 12.77
N TYR A 106 3.08 -10.79 12.65
CA TYR A 106 2.23 -10.29 13.74
C TYR A 106 1.17 -11.30 14.20
N LEU A 107 0.96 -12.39 13.44
CA LEU A 107 -0.01 -13.43 13.76
C LEU A 107 0.59 -14.46 14.72
N ASP A 108 -0.13 -14.78 15.80
CA ASP A 108 0.26 -15.85 16.73
C ASP A 108 0.16 -17.24 16.06
N ASP A 109 -0.86 -17.46 15.23
CA ASP A 109 -1.12 -18.70 14.49
C ASP A 109 -1.38 -18.40 13.01
N PRO A 110 -0.32 -18.25 12.19
CA PRO A 110 -0.47 -17.95 10.77
C PRO A 110 -1.04 -19.16 10.00
N PRO A 111 -2.03 -18.95 9.11
CA PRO A 111 -2.68 -20.06 8.41
C PRO A 111 -1.71 -20.78 7.46
N GLY A 112 -1.90 -22.09 7.31
CA GLY A 112 -1.15 -22.91 6.34
C GLY A 112 -1.64 -22.79 4.90
N GLU A 113 -2.89 -22.32 4.70
CA GLU A 113 -3.55 -22.18 3.41
C GLU A 113 -4.05 -20.73 3.21
N PRO A 114 -4.22 -20.24 1.97
CA PRO A 114 -4.76 -18.91 1.72
C PRO A 114 -6.18 -18.73 2.29
N GLY A 115 -6.41 -17.61 2.96
CA GLY A 115 -7.72 -17.27 3.54
C GLY A 115 -7.68 -15.95 4.29
N ARG A 116 -8.87 -15.45 4.66
CA ARG A 116 -9.01 -14.26 5.50
C ARG A 116 -8.56 -14.56 6.92
N VAL A 117 -7.78 -13.66 7.51
CA VAL A 117 -7.31 -13.73 8.89
C VAL A 117 -7.86 -12.56 9.69
N ARG A 118 -8.13 -12.79 10.98
CA ARG A 118 -8.43 -11.68 11.89
C ARG A 118 -7.15 -10.96 12.27
N LEU A 119 -7.22 -9.63 12.32
CA LEU A 119 -6.07 -8.81 12.64
C LEU A 119 -5.76 -8.87 14.14
N PRO A 120 -4.48 -9.03 14.52
CA PRO A 120 -4.05 -8.97 15.91
C PRO A 120 -4.16 -7.52 16.43
N ALA A 121 -4.21 -7.33 17.74
CA ALA A 121 -4.37 -6.00 18.36
C ALA A 121 -3.23 -5.00 18.02
N SER A 122 -2.07 -5.51 17.59
CA SER A 122 -0.91 -4.71 17.18
C SER A 122 -1.01 -4.14 15.76
N VAL A 123 -2.01 -4.57 14.98
CA VAL A 123 -2.22 -4.19 13.58
C VAL A 123 -3.61 -3.59 13.42
N THR A 124 -3.70 -2.43 12.77
CA THR A 124 -4.99 -1.82 12.42
C THR A 124 -5.11 -1.70 10.92
N ALA A 125 -6.33 -1.85 10.39
CA ALA A 125 -6.57 -1.68 8.96
C ALA A 125 -7.81 -0.83 8.70
N HIS A 126 -7.76 -0.10 7.59
CA HIS A 126 -8.84 0.72 7.10
C HIS A 126 -9.10 0.40 5.63
N GLN A 127 -10.38 0.27 5.26
CA GLN A 127 -10.75 0.32 3.85
C GLN A 127 -10.69 1.77 3.39
N LEU A 128 -9.99 2.03 2.30
CA LEU A 128 -9.93 3.34 1.68
C LEU A 128 -11.26 3.58 0.94
N THR A 129 -12.08 4.49 1.44
CA THR A 129 -13.39 4.81 0.87
C THR A 129 -13.68 6.30 0.76
N GLU A 130 -12.72 7.16 1.13
CA GLU A 130 -12.93 8.60 1.25
C GLU A 130 -12.40 9.35 0.01
N PRO A 131 -13.26 9.77 -0.94
CA PRO A 131 -12.84 10.28 -2.25
C PRO A 131 -12.13 11.62 -2.20
N MET A 132 -12.27 12.41 -1.13
CA MET A 132 -11.54 13.68 -1.00
C MET A 132 -10.01 13.51 -0.94
N TYR A 133 -9.52 12.28 -0.68
CA TYR A 133 -8.09 11.94 -0.69
C TYR A 133 -7.65 11.21 -1.97
N TRP A 134 -8.52 11.14 -2.98
CA TRP A 134 -8.26 10.47 -4.26
C TRP A 134 -8.07 11.49 -5.38
N LEU A 135 -7.50 11.03 -6.49
CA LEU A 135 -7.49 11.79 -7.73
C LEU A 135 -8.80 11.57 -8.47
N ASP A 136 -9.50 12.65 -8.82
CA ASP A 136 -10.70 12.61 -9.64
C ASP A 136 -10.37 12.92 -11.11
N PRO A 137 -10.85 12.12 -12.09
CA PRO A 137 -11.67 10.91 -11.91
C PRO A 137 -10.85 9.67 -11.54
N VAL A 138 -11.46 8.76 -10.76
CA VAL A 138 -10.89 7.44 -10.47
C VAL A 138 -11.04 6.52 -11.68
N SER A 139 -9.92 6.07 -12.24
CA SER A 139 -9.89 5.18 -13.40
C SER A 139 -10.08 3.72 -12.99
N PRO A 140 -10.83 2.91 -13.78
CA PRO A 140 -11.08 1.52 -13.45
C PRO A 140 -9.82 0.64 -13.49
N THR A 141 -8.74 1.11 -14.11
CA THR A 141 -7.53 0.30 -14.36
C THR A 141 -6.28 0.84 -13.68
N PHE A 142 -6.34 1.99 -12.99
CA PHE A 142 -5.12 2.61 -12.43
C PHE A 142 -5.29 3.20 -11.03
N HIS A 143 -5.80 2.39 -10.11
CA HIS A 143 -5.90 2.75 -8.68
C HIS A 143 -4.55 3.06 -8.02
N GLY A 144 -3.43 2.59 -8.59
CA GLY A 144 -2.08 3.02 -8.20
C GLY A 144 -1.91 4.54 -8.25
N ARG A 145 -2.30 5.16 -9.36
CA ARG A 145 -2.29 6.61 -9.55
C ARG A 145 -3.44 7.30 -8.81
N ASP A 146 -4.64 6.73 -8.87
CA ASP A 146 -5.84 7.48 -8.49
C ASP A 146 -6.22 7.36 -7.02
N ILE A 147 -5.78 6.29 -6.34
CA ILE A 147 -6.13 6.03 -4.94
C ILE A 147 -4.87 5.94 -4.10
N PHE A 148 -3.94 5.03 -4.43
CA PHE A 148 -2.83 4.72 -3.53
C PHE A 148 -1.79 5.84 -3.46
N ALA A 149 -1.37 6.39 -4.60
CA ALA A 149 -0.43 7.51 -4.66
C ALA A 149 -0.92 8.77 -3.89
N PRO A 150 -2.14 9.28 -4.11
CA PRO A 150 -2.61 10.47 -3.39
C PRO A 150 -2.84 10.20 -1.90
N VAL A 151 -3.36 9.03 -1.53
CA VAL A 151 -3.49 8.64 -0.11
C VAL A 151 -2.12 8.57 0.58
N ALA A 152 -1.08 8.04 -0.09
CA ALA A 152 0.27 8.02 0.46
C ALA A 152 0.81 9.44 0.73
N ALA A 153 0.56 10.37 -0.20
CA ALA A 153 0.95 11.76 -0.04
C ALA A 153 0.23 12.41 1.15
N HIS A 154 -1.09 12.22 1.28
CA HIS A 154 -1.85 12.71 2.42
C HIS A 154 -1.40 12.12 3.76
N LEU A 155 -1.11 10.82 3.81
CA LEU A 155 -0.54 10.18 5.00
C LEU A 155 0.81 10.78 5.38
N SER A 156 1.66 11.10 4.40
CA SER A 156 2.98 11.73 4.63
C SER A 156 2.87 13.18 5.16
N LEU A 157 1.71 13.81 4.97
CA LEU A 157 1.35 15.13 5.52
C LEU A 157 0.65 15.04 6.89
N GLY A 158 0.46 13.84 7.43
CA GLY A 158 -0.10 13.64 8.77
C GLY A 158 -1.63 13.45 8.81
N VAL A 159 -2.28 13.21 7.68
CA VAL A 159 -3.70 12.79 7.68
C VAL A 159 -3.84 11.50 8.48
N ALA A 160 -4.83 11.47 9.38
CA ALA A 160 -5.08 10.31 10.25
C ALA A 160 -5.71 9.16 9.45
N ALA A 161 -5.31 7.92 9.74
CA ALA A 161 -5.83 6.71 9.11
C ALA A 161 -7.36 6.60 9.21
N SER A 162 -7.93 6.99 10.35
CA SER A 162 -9.38 7.02 10.58
C SER A 162 -10.15 7.97 9.67
N GLY A 163 -9.49 8.95 9.06
CA GLY A 163 -10.09 9.85 8.08
C GLY A 163 -10.16 9.26 6.67
N LEU A 164 -9.47 8.16 6.38
CA LEU A 164 -9.37 7.60 5.01
C LEU A 164 -10.47 6.59 4.69
N GLY A 165 -11.21 6.15 5.71
CA GLY A 165 -12.36 5.25 5.61
C GLY A 165 -12.53 4.35 6.83
N PRO A 166 -13.53 3.44 6.81
CA PRO A 166 -13.90 2.63 7.96
C PRO A 166 -12.80 1.63 8.33
N ALA A 167 -12.69 1.37 9.64
CA ALA A 167 -11.83 0.29 10.14
C ALA A 167 -12.37 -1.08 9.72
N ILE A 168 -11.47 -2.02 9.47
CA ILE A 168 -11.76 -3.43 9.17
C ILE A 168 -10.94 -4.31 10.11
N ASP A 169 -11.48 -5.46 10.50
CA ASP A 169 -10.87 -6.38 11.48
C ASP A 169 -10.31 -7.65 10.83
N ASP A 170 -10.42 -7.76 9.51
CA ASP A 170 -9.99 -8.91 8.72
C ASP A 170 -9.31 -8.51 7.41
N LEU A 171 -8.37 -9.34 6.96
CA LEU A 171 -7.70 -9.25 5.65
C LEU A 171 -7.59 -10.64 5.03
#